data_AF-A0A284VKF9-F1
#
_entry.id   AF-A0A284VKF9-F1
#
_cell.length_a   1.000
_cell.length_b   1.000
_cell.length_c   1.000
_cell.angle_alpha   90.00
_cell.angle_beta   90.00
_cell.angle_gamma   90.00
#
_symmetry.space_group_name_H-M   'P 1'
#
loop_
_entity.id
_entity.type
_entity.pdbx_description
1 polymer ?
#
loop_
_entity_poly.entity_id
_entity_poly.type
_entity_poly.pdbx_seq_one_letter_code
_entity_poly.pdbx_strand_id
1 'polypeptide(L)'
;MMYSGFMSIMFQPEFKECPLCGSRLVKNYNTNEKTITTLNGKLVCWERVLKCRNKGCKGNSMSFHSAEYKGLALPSMNFGIDVVAHEGGLRFEEHKTIDEVLEDLQEYGIHTNRATVSKHSDKYLALISGYQKEKIKEIRQGLAKQGGYVLQIDGTVSVRTKTLYIFRDNISDTILYSALTGNDTDDVKPLVQYISDNFGQPLAVVSDMQKSIIESVAEVFPGVPHQYCQYHFLKNVGNAILSEKHQQLGTLIRDKEIKKEIEKVQKEVEIEKKITR
;
A
#
# COMPACT_ATOMS: atom_id res chain seq x y z
N MET A 1 -21.65 29.97 29.86
CA MET A 1 -20.83 28.74 29.98
C MET A 1 -21.45 27.67 29.10
N MET A 2 -20.96 27.53 27.86
CA MET A 2 -21.44 26.50 26.94
C MET A 2 -20.69 25.20 27.24
N TYR A 3 -21.38 24.22 27.82
CA TYR A 3 -20.90 22.84 27.86
C TYR A 3 -21.01 22.27 26.44
N SER A 4 -19.95 22.37 25.63
CA SER A 4 -19.78 21.51 24.45
C SER A 4 -19.35 20.12 24.95
N GLY A 5 -20.30 19.39 25.53
CA GLY A 5 -20.07 18.04 26.02
C GLY A 5 -19.79 17.10 24.85
N PHE A 6 -18.52 16.92 24.49
CA PHE A 6 -18.12 15.77 23.67
C PHE A 6 -18.50 14.51 24.47
N MET A 7 -19.40 13.70 23.92
CA MET A 7 -19.82 12.45 24.53
C MET A 7 -18.62 11.49 24.58
N SER A 8 -18.10 11.23 25.78
CA SER A 8 -16.97 10.30 25.97
C SER A 8 -17.47 8.86 25.89
N ILE A 9 -16.94 8.08 24.93
CA ILE A 9 -17.33 6.69 24.68
C ILE A 9 -16.40 5.74 25.43
N MET A 10 -16.98 4.82 26.19
CA MET A 10 -16.26 3.75 26.88
C MET A 10 -16.37 2.45 26.10
N PHE A 11 -15.23 1.94 25.65
CA PHE A 11 -15.12 0.64 24.98
C PHE A 11 -14.73 -0.46 25.98
N GLN A 12 -15.18 -1.69 25.73
CA GLN A 12 -14.80 -2.87 26.52
C GLN A 12 -14.74 -4.09 25.60
N PRO A 13 -14.01 -5.16 25.98
CA PRO A 13 -13.99 -6.41 25.22
C PRO A 13 -15.38 -6.89 24.82
N GLU A 14 -15.49 -7.36 23.58
CA GLU A 14 -16.74 -7.78 22.95
C GLU A 14 -17.32 -9.05 23.59
N PHE A 15 -16.51 -9.74 24.39
CA PHE A 15 -16.85 -10.96 25.13
C PHE A 15 -16.78 -10.73 26.64
N LYS A 16 -17.66 -11.43 27.38
CA LYS A 16 -17.77 -11.33 28.85
C LYS A 16 -17.13 -12.50 29.59
N GLU A 17 -16.75 -13.55 28.87
CA GLU A 17 -16.19 -14.80 29.41
C GLU A 17 -14.77 -15.02 28.87
N CYS A 18 -13.92 -15.62 29.69
CA CYS A 18 -12.53 -15.86 29.33
C CYS A 18 -12.44 -16.93 28.24
N PRO A 19 -11.83 -16.64 27.07
CA PRO A 19 -11.72 -17.61 25.97
C PRO A 19 -10.86 -18.83 26.31
N LEU A 20 -10.13 -18.80 27.43
CA LEU A 20 -9.27 -19.90 27.88
C LEU A 20 -9.94 -20.86 28.87
N CYS A 21 -10.97 -20.42 29.60
CA CYS A 21 -11.55 -21.23 30.68
C CYS A 21 -13.05 -21.00 30.96
N GLY A 22 -13.74 -20.18 30.16
CA GLY A 22 -15.16 -19.86 30.31
C GLY A 22 -15.53 -19.00 31.54
N SER A 23 -14.59 -18.75 32.46
CA SER A 23 -14.86 -17.92 33.64
C SER A 23 -15.12 -16.46 33.27
N ARG A 24 -16.03 -15.80 34.00
CA ARG A 24 -16.36 -14.38 33.79
C ARG A 24 -15.13 -13.47 33.83
N LEU A 25 -15.09 -12.52 32.90
CA LEU A 25 -14.12 -11.43 32.89
C LEU A 25 -14.52 -10.33 33.89
N VAL A 26 -13.52 -9.79 34.57
CA VAL A 26 -13.66 -8.70 35.55
C VAL A 26 -12.74 -7.55 35.18
N LYS A 27 -13.07 -6.34 35.65
CA LYS A 27 -12.26 -5.15 35.41
C LYS A 27 -10.81 -5.38 35.83
N ASN A 28 -9.87 -5.09 34.93
CA ASN A 28 -8.47 -4.97 35.26
C ASN A 28 -8.14 -3.51 35.59
N TYR A 29 -8.28 -2.63 34.60
CA TYR A 29 -8.10 -1.17 34.73
C TYR A 29 -8.85 -0.44 33.60
N ASN A 30 -8.92 0.89 33.70
CA ASN A 30 -9.38 1.75 32.61
C ASN A 30 -8.17 2.44 31.99
N THR A 31 -8.15 2.64 30.67
CA THR A 31 -7.16 3.51 30.04
C THR A 31 -7.47 4.97 30.33
N ASN A 32 -6.50 5.84 30.07
CA ASN A 32 -6.76 7.27 30.01
C ASN A 32 -7.69 7.59 28.83
N GLU A 33 -8.42 8.67 28.98
CA GLU A 33 -9.18 9.27 27.89
C GLU A 33 -8.23 9.74 26.79
N LYS A 34 -8.66 9.53 25.55
CA LYS A 34 -7.94 9.89 24.33
C LYS A 34 -8.93 10.45 23.33
N THR A 35 -8.53 11.52 22.67
CA THR A 35 -9.25 12.06 21.53
C THR A 35 -8.65 11.50 20.24
N ILE A 36 -9.48 10.84 19.43
CA ILE A 36 -9.14 10.32 18.12
C ILE A 36 -9.82 11.19 17.07
N THR A 37 -9.05 11.78 16.17
CA THR A 37 -9.55 12.50 15.00
C THR A 37 -9.87 11.48 13.90
N THR A 38 -11.13 11.41 13.48
CA THR A 38 -11.64 10.57 12.38
C THR A 38 -12.15 11.45 11.25
N LEU A 39 -12.46 10.89 10.08
CA LEU A 39 -13.11 11.61 8.98
C LEU A 39 -14.52 12.12 9.37
N ASN A 40 -15.17 11.43 10.32
CA ASN A 40 -16.49 11.81 10.85
C ASN A 40 -16.40 12.76 12.05
N GLY A 41 -15.21 13.32 12.33
CA GLY A 41 -14.97 14.23 13.44
C GLY A 41 -14.21 13.60 14.61
N LYS A 42 -14.15 14.33 15.73
CA LYS A 42 -13.36 13.93 16.90
C LYS A 42 -14.16 13.01 17.82
N LEU A 43 -13.57 11.87 18.14
CA LEU A 43 -14.08 10.90 19.10
C LEU A 43 -13.28 10.97 20.40
N VAL A 44 -13.93 11.32 21.50
CA VAL A 44 -13.36 11.24 22.84
C VAL A 44 -13.68 9.86 23.41
N CYS A 45 -12.68 9.07 23.74
CA CYS A 45 -12.89 7.68 24.13
C CYS A 45 -11.84 7.13 25.09
N TRP A 46 -12.22 6.07 25.79
CA TRP A 46 -11.33 5.27 26.63
C TRP A 46 -11.79 3.81 26.67
N GLU A 47 -10.92 2.93 27.15
CA GLU A 47 -11.16 1.50 27.20
C GLU A 47 -11.19 0.99 28.64
N ARG A 48 -12.16 0.14 28.96
CA ARG A 48 -12.13 -0.72 30.14
C ARG A 48 -11.51 -2.06 29.77
N VAL A 49 -10.28 -2.24 30.20
CA VAL A 49 -9.53 -3.50 30.03
C VAL A 49 -10.00 -4.52 31.06
N LEU A 50 -10.21 -5.76 30.63
CA LEU A 50 -10.66 -6.85 31.49
C LEU A 50 -9.57 -7.92 31.68
N LYS A 51 -9.73 -8.76 32.71
CA LYS A 51 -8.94 -9.96 32.97
C LYS A 51 -9.83 -11.11 33.45
N CYS A 52 -9.35 -12.34 33.36
CA CYS A 52 -10.10 -13.49 33.88
C CYS A 52 -10.24 -13.42 35.41
N ARG A 53 -11.43 -13.72 35.95
CA ARG A 53 -11.64 -13.80 37.41
C ARG A 53 -10.97 -15.02 38.05
N ASN A 54 -10.82 -16.12 37.32
CA ASN A 54 -10.23 -17.35 37.82
C ASN A 54 -8.71 -17.18 38.02
N LYS A 55 -8.26 -17.14 39.27
CA LYS A 55 -6.84 -16.98 39.64
C LYS A 55 -5.93 -18.11 39.14
N GLY A 56 -6.47 -19.30 38.90
CA GLY A 56 -5.72 -20.44 38.35
C GLY A 56 -5.57 -20.41 36.82
N CYS A 57 -6.25 -19.49 36.13
CA CYS A 57 -6.19 -19.39 34.67
C CYS A 57 -5.09 -18.41 34.24
N LYS A 58 -4.35 -18.75 33.17
CA LYS A 58 -3.38 -17.83 32.51
C LYS A 58 -4.02 -16.50 32.11
N GLY A 59 -5.32 -16.50 31.80
CA GLY A 59 -6.08 -15.28 31.50
C GLY A 59 -6.21 -14.29 32.66
N ASN A 60 -5.85 -14.66 33.90
CA ASN A 60 -5.86 -13.74 35.04
C ASN A 60 -4.67 -12.76 35.01
N SER A 61 -3.55 -13.17 34.41
CA SER A 61 -2.37 -12.31 34.19
C SER A 61 -2.36 -11.63 32.81
N MET A 62 -3.38 -11.87 31.99
CA MET A 62 -3.54 -11.25 30.67
C MET A 62 -4.50 -10.05 30.72
N SER A 63 -4.31 -9.12 29.79
CA SER A 63 -5.23 -8.02 29.53
C SER A 63 -6.05 -8.34 28.27
N PHE A 64 -7.37 -8.38 28.42
CA PHE A 64 -8.31 -8.45 27.30
C PHE A 64 -8.75 -7.03 26.95
N HIS A 65 -8.52 -6.67 25.69
CA HIS A 65 -8.82 -5.38 25.09
C HIS A 65 -10.05 -5.49 24.17
N SER A 66 -10.76 -4.38 23.97
CA SER A 66 -11.76 -4.22 22.91
C SER A 66 -11.08 -4.22 21.55
N ALA A 67 -11.49 -5.15 20.70
CA ALA A 67 -11.08 -5.16 19.30
C ALA A 67 -11.53 -3.87 18.61
N GLU A 68 -12.74 -3.38 18.90
CA GLU A 68 -13.27 -2.13 18.35
C GLU A 68 -12.38 -0.94 18.72
N TYR A 69 -12.03 -0.77 20.00
CA TYR A 69 -11.14 0.32 20.44
C TYR A 69 -9.76 0.25 19.78
N LYS A 70 -9.19 -0.96 19.67
CA LYS A 70 -7.89 -1.18 19.02
C LYS A 70 -7.94 -0.97 17.50
N GLY A 71 -9.11 -1.11 16.89
CA GLY A 71 -9.35 -0.83 15.48
C GLY A 71 -9.55 0.64 15.14
N LEU A 72 -9.77 1.52 16.13
CA LEU A 72 -9.99 2.94 15.87
C LEU A 72 -8.73 3.65 15.37
N ALA A 73 -7.58 3.41 16.01
CA ALA A 73 -6.34 4.11 15.73
C ALA A 73 -5.12 3.21 15.98
N LEU A 74 -4.06 3.41 15.20
CA LEU A 74 -2.80 2.73 15.42
C LEU A 74 -2.18 3.09 16.79
N PRO A 75 -1.32 2.23 17.35
CA PRO A 75 -0.62 2.51 18.61
C PRO A 75 0.07 3.88 18.60
N SER A 76 -0.12 4.63 19.68
CA SER A 76 0.47 5.96 19.88
C SER A 76 0.04 7.06 18.88
N MET A 77 -1.01 6.85 18.09
CA MET A 77 -1.55 7.85 17.15
C MET A 77 -2.89 8.40 17.60
N ASN A 78 -3.15 9.68 17.37
CA ASN A 78 -4.44 10.32 17.66
C ASN A 78 -5.30 10.53 16.40
N PHE A 79 -4.87 9.97 15.26
CA PHE A 79 -5.67 9.90 14.04
C PHE A 79 -6.22 8.49 13.88
N GLY A 80 -7.45 8.41 13.41
CA GLY A 80 -8.11 7.15 13.13
C GLY A 80 -7.46 6.42 11.95
N ILE A 81 -7.64 5.10 11.90
CA ILE A 81 -7.18 4.28 10.77
C ILE A 81 -7.88 4.71 9.48
N ASP A 82 -9.12 5.20 9.57
CA ASP A 82 -9.89 5.77 8.46
C ASP A 82 -9.17 6.97 7.81
N VAL A 83 -8.64 7.89 8.63
CA VAL A 83 -7.86 9.04 8.14
C VAL A 83 -6.58 8.57 7.46
N VAL A 84 -5.85 7.62 8.07
CA VAL A 84 -4.62 7.06 7.47
C VAL A 84 -4.91 6.35 6.14
N ALA A 85 -6.01 5.61 6.05
CA ALA A 85 -6.43 4.92 4.84
C ALA A 85 -6.82 5.92 3.73
N HIS A 86 -7.58 6.96 4.08
CA HIS A 86 -7.98 8.02 3.15
C HIS A 86 -6.77 8.78 2.59
N GLU A 87 -5.90 9.28 3.47
CA GLU A 87 -4.65 9.92 3.04
C GLU A 87 -3.82 8.99 2.13
N GLY A 88 -3.74 7.70 2.46
CA GLY A 88 -3.07 6.70 1.65
C GLY A 88 -3.66 6.53 0.25
N GLY A 89 -4.99 6.38 0.14
CA GLY A 89 -5.68 6.31 -1.15
C GLY A 89 -5.40 7.54 -2.02
N LEU A 90 -5.52 8.73 -1.45
CA LEU A 90 -5.20 9.98 -2.15
C LEU A 90 -3.74 10.01 -2.65
N ARG A 91 -2.78 9.60 -1.80
CA ARG A 91 -1.34 9.64 -2.12
C ARG A 91 -0.94 8.62 -3.17
N PHE A 92 -1.46 7.40 -3.09
CA PHE A 92 -0.92 6.26 -3.82
C PHE A 92 -1.82 5.74 -4.94
N GLU A 93 -3.13 5.96 -4.85
CA GLU A 93 -4.10 5.57 -5.90
C GLU A 93 -4.45 6.77 -6.79
N GLU A 94 -4.67 7.94 -6.19
CA GLU A 94 -5.01 9.17 -6.93
C GLU A 94 -3.80 10.05 -7.26
N HIS A 95 -2.61 9.68 -6.79
CA HIS A 95 -1.35 10.39 -7.02
C HIS A 95 -1.33 11.86 -6.54
N LYS A 96 -2.21 12.25 -5.61
CA LYS A 96 -2.22 13.60 -5.03
C LYS A 96 -0.93 13.88 -4.27
N THR A 97 -0.41 15.09 -4.37
CA THR A 97 0.69 15.63 -3.57
C THR A 97 0.32 15.73 -2.09
N ILE A 98 1.30 15.89 -1.20
CA ILE A 98 1.02 16.10 0.24
C ILE A 98 0.17 17.36 0.46
N ASP A 99 0.39 18.41 -0.33
CA ASP A 99 -0.32 19.67 -0.15
C ASP A 99 -1.78 19.55 -0.62
N GLU A 100 -2.04 18.83 -1.72
CA GLU A 100 -3.40 18.48 -2.15
C GLU A 100 -4.13 17.58 -1.13
N VAL A 101 -3.41 16.67 -0.45
CA VAL A 101 -3.99 15.88 0.65
C VAL A 101 -4.35 16.77 1.84
N LEU A 102 -3.51 17.76 2.17
CA LEU A 102 -3.83 18.71 3.23
C LEU A 102 -5.05 19.57 2.90
N GLU A 103 -5.25 19.94 1.63
CA GLU A 103 -6.45 20.63 1.16
C GLU A 103 -7.68 19.72 1.29
N ASP A 104 -7.60 18.46 0.86
CA ASP A 104 -8.67 17.47 0.96
C ASP A 104 -9.12 17.25 2.42
N LEU A 105 -8.17 17.11 3.35
CA LEU A 105 -8.45 16.94 4.78
C LEU A 105 -9.19 18.13 5.41
N GLN A 106 -9.05 19.34 4.85
CA GLN A 106 -9.78 20.51 5.36
C GLN A 106 -11.28 20.39 5.12
N GLU A 107 -11.73 19.68 4.07
CA GLU A 107 -13.14 19.40 3.83
C GLU A 107 -13.78 18.58 4.96
N TYR A 108 -12.97 17.78 5.66
CA TYR A 108 -13.35 17.02 6.85
C TYR A 108 -13.10 17.77 8.18
N GLY A 109 -12.68 19.04 8.11
CA GLY A 109 -12.30 19.84 9.28
C GLY A 109 -11.01 19.37 9.97
N ILE A 110 -10.21 18.54 9.30
CA ILE A 110 -8.97 17.97 9.83
C ILE A 110 -7.82 18.92 9.50
N HIS A 111 -7.24 19.52 10.55
CA HIS A 111 -6.12 20.44 10.43
C HIS A 111 -4.84 19.75 10.90
N THR A 112 -3.91 19.53 9.98
CA THR A 112 -2.64 18.84 10.25
C THR A 112 -1.50 19.45 9.43
N ASN A 113 -0.34 18.80 9.40
CA ASN A 113 0.85 19.28 8.69
C ASN A 113 1.48 18.21 7.81
N ARG A 114 2.36 18.65 6.90
CA ARG A 114 3.07 17.80 5.93
C ARG A 114 3.81 16.63 6.60
N ALA A 115 4.42 16.87 7.76
CA ALA A 115 5.15 15.83 8.49
C ALA A 115 4.23 14.72 9.02
N THR A 116 2.99 15.05 9.37
CA THR A 116 1.98 14.08 9.83
C THR A 116 1.47 13.25 8.67
N VAL A 117 1.09 13.88 7.55
CA VAL A 117 0.68 13.18 6.33
C VAL A 117 1.78 12.26 5.81
N SER A 118 3.04 12.71 5.86
CA SER A 118 4.19 11.87 5.50
C SER A 118 4.29 10.62 6.40
N LYS A 119 4.17 10.79 7.73
CA LYS A 119 4.16 9.65 8.66
C LYS A 119 2.98 8.71 8.42
N HIS A 120 1.80 9.25 8.13
CA HIS A 120 0.63 8.44 7.81
C HIS A 120 0.83 7.66 6.51
N SER A 121 1.48 8.26 5.50
CA SER A 121 1.87 7.56 4.26
C SER A 121 2.73 6.34 4.56
N ASP A 122 3.73 6.45 5.45
CA ASP A 122 4.54 5.29 5.88
C ASP A 122 3.69 4.21 6.59
N LYS A 123 2.74 4.63 7.43
CA LYS A 123 1.84 3.71 8.13
C LYS A 123 0.88 3.00 7.18
N TYR A 124 0.35 3.72 6.20
CA TYR A 124 -0.50 3.17 5.15
C TYR A 124 0.24 2.09 4.36
N LEU A 125 1.46 2.39 3.89
CA LEU A 125 2.28 1.42 3.18
C LEU A 125 2.58 0.16 4.02
N ALA A 126 2.84 0.33 5.31
CA ALA A 126 3.03 -0.80 6.22
C ALA A 126 1.75 -1.65 6.40
N LEU A 127 0.58 -1.00 6.51
CA LEU A 127 -0.71 -1.68 6.61
C LEU A 127 -1.04 -2.47 5.33
N ILE A 128 -0.87 -1.85 4.17
CA ILE A 128 -1.10 -2.51 2.87
C ILE A 128 -0.13 -3.69 2.67
N SER A 129 1.14 -3.54 3.08
CA SER A 129 2.11 -4.65 3.01
C SER A 129 1.69 -5.85 3.87
N GLY A 130 1.11 -5.60 5.06
CA GLY A 130 0.52 -6.64 5.89
C GLY A 130 -0.69 -7.30 5.24
N TYR A 131 -1.61 -6.47 4.73
CA TYR A 131 -2.85 -6.91 4.08
C TYR A 131 -2.61 -7.79 2.85
N GLN A 132 -1.60 -7.47 2.02
CA GLN A 132 -1.25 -8.29 0.86
C GLN A 132 -0.91 -9.74 1.23
N LYS A 133 -0.24 -9.97 2.37
CA LYS A 133 0.09 -11.34 2.83
C LYS A 133 -1.16 -12.12 3.22
N GLU A 134 -2.14 -11.47 3.82
CA GLU A 134 -3.41 -12.09 4.19
C GLU A 134 -4.24 -12.48 2.96
N LYS A 135 -4.05 -11.76 1.84
CA LYS A 135 -4.75 -12.00 0.57
C LYS A 135 -4.19 -13.14 -0.27
N ILE A 136 -3.02 -13.71 0.07
CA ILE A 136 -2.41 -14.80 -0.71
C ILE A 136 -3.40 -15.95 -0.96
N LYS A 137 -4.16 -16.36 0.06
CA LYS A 137 -5.15 -17.45 -0.08
C LYS A 137 -6.25 -17.10 -1.07
N GLU A 138 -6.76 -15.88 -1.03
CA GLU A 138 -7.81 -15.40 -1.93
C GLU A 138 -7.30 -15.29 -3.36
N ILE A 139 -6.11 -14.72 -3.54
CA ILE A 139 -5.43 -14.63 -4.85
C ILE A 139 -5.28 -16.03 -5.45
N ARG A 140 -4.76 -17.01 -4.69
CA ARG A 140 -4.62 -18.40 -5.15
C ARG A 140 -5.96 -19.00 -5.62
N GLN A 141 -7.04 -18.73 -4.91
CA GLN A 141 -8.38 -19.20 -5.30
C GLN A 141 -8.84 -18.54 -6.60
N GLY A 142 -8.55 -17.24 -6.79
CA GLY A 142 -8.79 -16.53 -8.04
C GLY A 142 -8.03 -17.15 -9.21
N LEU A 143 -6.71 -17.35 -9.07
CA LEU A 143 -5.87 -17.96 -10.11
C LEU A 143 -6.34 -19.38 -10.45
N ALA A 144 -6.72 -20.18 -9.44
CA ALA A 144 -7.25 -21.52 -9.67
C ALA A 144 -8.57 -21.51 -10.45
N LYS A 145 -9.50 -20.59 -10.12
CA LYS A 145 -10.76 -20.41 -10.86
C LYS A 145 -10.53 -19.92 -12.28
N GLN A 146 -9.48 -19.14 -12.51
CA GLN A 146 -9.05 -18.69 -13.84
C GLN A 146 -8.43 -19.83 -14.69
N GLY A 147 -8.08 -20.97 -14.08
CA GLY A 147 -7.41 -22.09 -14.75
C GLY A 147 -5.89 -21.99 -14.76
N GLY A 148 -5.32 -21.09 -13.95
CA GLY A 148 -3.88 -20.78 -13.89
C GLY A 148 -3.61 -19.31 -14.15
N TYR A 149 -2.33 -18.97 -14.28
CA TYR A 149 -1.87 -17.60 -14.44
C TYR A 149 -0.64 -17.52 -15.34
N VAL A 150 -0.43 -16.35 -15.96
CA VAL A 150 0.76 -16.05 -16.76
C VAL A 150 1.60 -15.08 -15.96
N LEU A 151 2.77 -15.52 -15.52
CA LEU A 151 3.63 -14.70 -14.66
C LEU A 151 4.36 -13.66 -15.51
N GLN A 152 4.02 -12.38 -15.33
CA GLN A 152 4.83 -11.29 -15.82
C GLN A 152 5.80 -10.82 -14.74
N ILE A 153 7.09 -10.71 -15.09
CA ILE A 153 8.16 -10.20 -14.23
C ILE A 153 8.73 -8.94 -14.88
N ASP A 154 8.66 -7.83 -14.16
CA ASP A 154 9.23 -6.55 -14.60
C ASP A 154 10.14 -5.96 -13.53
N GLY A 155 11.20 -5.27 -13.96
CA GLY A 155 12.19 -4.66 -13.09
C GLY A 155 12.35 -3.18 -13.43
N THR A 156 12.13 -2.30 -12.47
CA THR A 156 12.41 -0.87 -12.62
C THR A 156 13.51 -0.43 -11.65
N VAL A 157 14.49 0.31 -12.17
CA VAL A 157 15.57 0.86 -11.34
C VAL A 157 14.97 1.82 -10.32
N SER A 158 15.33 1.62 -9.06
CA SER A 158 14.88 2.40 -7.91
C SER A 158 16.06 3.12 -7.25
N VAL A 159 15.84 3.67 -6.06
CA VAL A 159 16.77 4.44 -5.25
C VAL A 159 17.99 3.58 -4.86
N ARG A 160 19.20 4.16 -4.92
CA ARG A 160 20.46 3.56 -4.44
C ARG A 160 20.74 2.16 -5.03
N THR A 161 20.75 2.07 -6.36
CA THR A 161 21.19 0.89 -7.14
C THR A 161 20.38 -0.40 -6.98
N LYS A 162 19.23 -0.37 -6.28
CA LYS A 162 18.32 -1.51 -6.20
C LYS A 162 17.28 -1.47 -7.31
N THR A 163 16.82 -2.64 -7.71
CA THR A 163 15.72 -2.82 -8.67
C THR A 163 14.46 -3.18 -7.89
N LEU A 164 13.35 -2.49 -8.19
CA LEU A 164 12.02 -2.91 -7.79
C LEU A 164 11.55 -3.95 -8.80
N TYR A 165 11.43 -5.20 -8.36
CA TYR A 165 10.78 -6.23 -9.14
C TYR A 165 9.31 -6.31 -8.80
N ILE A 166 8.49 -6.45 -9.84
CA ILE A 166 7.06 -6.64 -9.76
C ILE A 166 6.73 -7.95 -10.46
N PHE A 167 6.01 -8.81 -9.74
CA PHE A 167 5.49 -10.08 -10.19
C PHE A 167 3.97 -9.97 -10.26
N ARG A 168 3.41 -10.17 -11.44
CA ARG A 168 1.97 -10.01 -11.67
C ARG A 168 1.42 -11.14 -12.53
N ASP A 169 0.16 -11.48 -12.34
CA ASP A 169 -0.58 -12.26 -13.33
C ASP A 169 -0.93 -11.33 -14.50
N ASN A 170 -0.46 -11.67 -15.69
CA ASN A 170 -0.68 -10.90 -16.91
C ASN A 170 -2.11 -11.02 -17.46
N ILE A 171 -2.93 -11.96 -16.95
CA ILE A 171 -4.32 -12.13 -17.39
C ILE A 171 -5.25 -11.22 -16.57
N SER A 172 -5.16 -11.28 -15.24
CA SER A 172 -6.02 -10.51 -14.33
C SER A 172 -5.44 -9.18 -13.88
N ASP A 173 -4.21 -8.86 -14.28
CA ASP A 173 -3.39 -7.74 -13.79
C ASP A 173 -3.10 -7.77 -12.28
N THR A 174 -3.43 -8.87 -11.58
CA THR A 174 -3.22 -9.02 -10.14
C THR A 174 -1.74 -9.03 -9.78
N ILE A 175 -1.32 -8.12 -8.89
CA ILE A 175 0.03 -8.11 -8.33
C ILE A 175 0.16 -9.27 -7.34
N LEU A 176 1.09 -10.18 -7.62
CA LEU A 176 1.37 -11.36 -6.80
C LEU A 176 2.43 -11.05 -5.73
N TYR A 177 3.44 -10.28 -6.11
CA TYR A 177 4.52 -9.89 -5.22
C TYR A 177 5.31 -8.70 -5.76
N SER A 178 5.97 -7.95 -4.88
CA SER A 178 6.95 -6.94 -5.25
C SER A 178 8.04 -6.83 -4.20
N ALA A 179 9.29 -6.62 -4.62
CA ALA A 179 10.41 -6.44 -3.70
C ALA A 179 11.54 -5.59 -4.29
N LEU A 180 12.25 -4.88 -3.41
CA LEU A 180 13.49 -4.16 -3.73
C LEU A 180 14.69 -5.06 -3.42
N THR A 181 15.44 -5.45 -4.44
CA THR A 181 16.66 -6.26 -4.28
C THR A 181 17.74 -5.82 -5.28
N GLY A 182 18.91 -6.48 -5.27
CA GLY A 182 19.91 -6.31 -6.32
C GLY A 182 19.44 -6.89 -7.65
N ASN A 183 20.30 -6.94 -8.66
CA ASN A 183 19.93 -7.39 -10.01
C ASN A 183 20.64 -8.64 -10.48
N ASP A 184 21.41 -9.29 -9.61
CA ASP A 184 22.07 -10.55 -9.90
C ASP A 184 21.15 -11.74 -9.64
N THR A 185 21.51 -12.91 -10.18
CA THR A 185 20.69 -14.12 -10.09
C THR A 185 20.45 -14.55 -8.64
N ASP A 186 21.44 -14.40 -7.77
CA ASP A 186 21.33 -14.71 -6.34
C ASP A 186 20.32 -13.82 -5.61
N ASP A 187 20.09 -12.59 -6.11
CA ASP A 187 19.11 -11.66 -5.56
C ASP A 187 17.70 -11.92 -6.09
N VAL A 188 17.57 -12.27 -7.38
CA VAL A 188 16.28 -12.42 -8.08
C VAL A 188 15.66 -13.79 -7.81
N LYS A 189 16.47 -14.85 -7.76
CA LYS A 189 15.99 -16.23 -7.59
C LYS A 189 15.14 -16.43 -6.33
N PRO A 190 15.49 -15.90 -5.14
CA PRO A 190 14.62 -15.98 -3.97
C PRO A 190 13.24 -15.36 -4.18
N LEU A 191 13.12 -14.32 -5.02
CA LEU A 191 11.83 -13.71 -5.34
C LEU A 191 11.00 -14.62 -6.26
N VAL A 192 11.63 -15.27 -7.23
CA VAL A 192 10.95 -16.27 -8.09
C VAL A 192 10.53 -17.48 -7.26
N GLN A 193 11.36 -17.94 -6.32
CA GLN A 193 11.03 -19.01 -5.39
C GLN A 193 9.82 -18.64 -4.52
N TYR A 194 9.76 -17.39 -4.02
CA TYR A 194 8.61 -16.90 -3.28
C TYR A 194 7.31 -17.03 -4.09
N ILE A 195 7.34 -16.74 -5.40
CA ILE A 195 6.18 -16.94 -6.27
C ILE A 195 5.79 -18.42 -6.34
N SER A 196 6.75 -19.32 -6.55
CA SER A 196 6.52 -20.76 -6.58
C SER A 196 5.86 -21.26 -5.30
N ASP A 197 6.42 -20.89 -4.14
CA ASP A 197 5.96 -21.33 -2.83
C ASP A 197 4.53 -20.85 -2.51
N ASN A 198 4.17 -19.64 -2.94
CA ASN A 198 2.90 -19.02 -2.59
C ASN A 198 1.80 -19.27 -3.64
N PHE A 199 2.13 -19.31 -4.92
CA PHE A 199 1.16 -19.33 -6.03
C PHE A 199 1.28 -20.55 -6.94
N GLY A 200 2.34 -21.37 -6.80
CA GLY A 200 2.57 -22.57 -7.59
C GLY A 200 3.27 -22.29 -8.92
N GLN A 201 3.11 -23.20 -9.87
CA GLN A 201 3.72 -23.10 -11.20
C GLN A 201 2.83 -22.26 -12.14
N PRO A 202 3.37 -21.24 -12.82
CA PRO A 202 2.63 -20.49 -13.85
C PRO A 202 2.48 -21.29 -15.14
N LEU A 203 1.51 -20.92 -15.97
CA LEU A 203 1.29 -21.50 -17.31
C LEU A 203 2.39 -21.08 -18.30
N ALA A 204 2.87 -19.85 -18.16
CA ALA A 204 3.96 -19.27 -18.93
C ALA A 204 4.56 -18.09 -18.15
N VAL A 205 5.78 -17.69 -18.52
CA VAL A 205 6.45 -16.50 -17.98
C VAL A 205 6.67 -15.48 -19.09
N VAL A 206 6.43 -14.20 -18.79
CA VAL A 206 6.74 -13.06 -19.64
C VAL A 206 7.69 -12.13 -18.89
N SER A 207 8.87 -11.85 -19.42
CA SER A 207 9.80 -10.89 -18.79
C SER A 207 10.65 -10.15 -19.80
N ASP A 208 11.35 -9.11 -19.37
CA ASP A 208 12.48 -8.60 -20.16
C ASP A 208 13.60 -9.66 -20.27
N MET A 209 14.53 -9.45 -21.20
CA MET A 209 15.68 -10.32 -21.48
C MET A 209 16.81 -10.17 -20.44
N GLN A 210 16.47 -9.85 -19.19
CA GLN A 210 17.44 -9.72 -18.12
C GLN A 210 17.96 -11.10 -17.70
N LYS A 211 19.29 -11.29 -17.77
CA LYS A 211 19.96 -12.57 -17.50
C LYS A 211 19.53 -13.21 -16.18
N SER A 212 19.50 -12.44 -15.09
CA SER A 212 19.13 -12.96 -13.77
C SER A 212 17.68 -13.42 -13.67
N ILE A 213 16.75 -12.80 -14.40
CA ILE A 213 15.37 -13.29 -14.49
C ILE A 213 15.34 -14.61 -15.26
N ILE A 214 16.00 -14.69 -16.41
CA ILE A 214 16.05 -15.89 -17.25
C ILE A 214 16.60 -17.09 -16.48
N GLU A 215 17.74 -16.92 -15.82
CA GLU A 215 18.38 -17.98 -15.04
C GLU A 215 17.50 -18.40 -13.85
N SER A 216 16.92 -17.43 -13.13
CA SER A 216 16.03 -17.71 -11.99
C SER A 216 14.77 -18.47 -12.40
N VAL A 217 14.15 -18.10 -13.53
CA VAL A 217 12.95 -18.76 -14.06
C VAL A 217 13.29 -20.17 -14.53
N ALA A 218 14.39 -20.35 -15.26
CA ALA A 218 14.81 -21.66 -15.74
C ALA A 218 15.07 -22.64 -14.60
N GLU A 219 15.60 -22.16 -13.48
CA GLU A 219 15.86 -23.00 -12.31
C GLU A 219 14.60 -23.28 -11.48
N VAL A 220 13.77 -22.28 -11.21
CA VAL A 220 12.59 -22.43 -10.33
C VAL A 220 11.39 -23.06 -11.05
N PHE A 221 11.26 -22.83 -12.37
CA PHE A 221 10.13 -23.29 -13.18
C PHE A 221 10.60 -24.09 -14.41
N PRO A 222 11.28 -25.23 -14.21
CA PRO A 222 11.80 -26.02 -15.33
C PRO A 222 10.67 -26.47 -16.25
N GLY A 223 10.85 -26.24 -17.56
CA GLY A 223 9.87 -26.62 -18.59
C GLY A 223 8.69 -25.66 -18.77
N VAL A 224 8.57 -24.59 -17.98
CA VAL A 224 7.56 -23.55 -18.23
C VAL A 224 7.98 -22.71 -19.45
N PRO A 225 7.09 -22.49 -20.43
CA PRO A 225 7.37 -21.59 -21.55
C PRO A 225 7.72 -20.18 -21.08
N HIS A 226 8.88 -19.68 -21.48
CA HIS A 226 9.35 -18.33 -21.16
C HIS A 226 9.42 -17.49 -22.42
N GLN A 227 8.56 -16.48 -22.50
CA GLN A 227 8.50 -15.51 -23.59
C GLN A 227 9.13 -14.18 -23.16
N TYR A 228 9.83 -13.51 -24.08
CA TYR A 228 10.29 -12.14 -23.85
C TYR A 228 9.17 -11.12 -24.06
N CYS A 229 9.18 -10.08 -23.23
CA CYS A 229 8.21 -9.01 -23.24
C CYS A 229 8.22 -8.28 -24.59
N GLN A 230 7.09 -8.35 -25.31
CA GLN A 230 6.93 -7.72 -26.62
C GLN A 230 7.06 -6.19 -26.55
N TYR A 231 6.62 -5.58 -25.44
CA TYR A 231 6.77 -4.14 -25.24
C TYR A 231 8.25 -3.73 -25.21
N HIS A 232 9.08 -4.41 -24.42
CA HIS A 232 10.52 -4.12 -24.36
C HIS A 232 11.19 -4.35 -25.72
N PHE A 233 10.82 -5.43 -26.42
CA PHE A 233 11.30 -5.66 -27.79
C PHE A 233 10.95 -4.49 -28.73
N LEU A 234 9.67 -4.11 -28.82
CA LEU A 234 9.22 -3.03 -29.69
C LEU A 234 9.81 -1.67 -29.30
N LYS A 235 9.95 -1.39 -28.01
CA LYS A 235 10.61 -0.19 -27.49
C LYS A 235 12.08 -0.15 -27.92
N ASN A 236 12.80 -1.26 -27.82
CA ASN A 236 14.20 -1.34 -28.23
C ASN A 236 14.36 -1.18 -29.75
N VAL A 237 13.48 -1.79 -30.55
CA VAL A 237 13.44 -1.59 -32.00
C VAL A 237 13.14 -0.12 -32.34
N GLY A 238 12.14 0.48 -31.69
CA GLY A 238 11.79 1.88 -31.86
C GLY A 238 12.96 2.80 -31.53
N ASN A 239 13.66 2.56 -30.42
CA ASN A 239 14.86 3.30 -30.05
C ASN A 239 15.95 3.15 -31.12
N ALA A 240 16.23 1.93 -31.58
CA ALA A 240 17.27 1.69 -32.59
C ALA A 240 17.00 2.44 -33.91
N ILE A 241 15.73 2.55 -34.32
CA ILE A 241 15.36 3.17 -35.60
C ILE A 241 15.15 4.69 -35.47
N LEU A 242 14.60 5.17 -34.35
CA LEU A 242 14.08 6.53 -34.23
C LEU A 242 14.88 7.45 -33.31
N SER A 243 15.90 6.96 -32.59
CA SER A 243 16.62 7.78 -31.60
C SER A 243 17.18 9.08 -32.17
N GLU A 244 17.81 9.04 -33.34
CA GLU A 244 18.38 10.24 -33.98
C GLU A 244 17.29 11.25 -34.36
N LYS A 245 16.22 10.77 -35.02
CA LYS A 245 15.08 11.63 -35.39
C LYS A 245 14.40 12.23 -34.17
N HIS A 246 14.28 11.46 -33.09
CA HIS A 246 13.71 11.91 -31.83
C HIS A 246 14.59 13.01 -31.19
N GLN A 247 15.91 12.85 -31.20
CA GLN A 247 16.84 13.88 -30.73
C GLN A 247 16.74 15.16 -31.58
N GLN A 248 16.71 15.03 -32.91
CA GLN A 248 16.54 16.17 -33.83
C GLN A 248 15.23 16.92 -33.57
N LEU A 249 14.11 16.20 -33.39
CA LEU A 249 12.83 16.80 -33.03
C LEU A 249 12.92 17.53 -31.68
N GLY A 250 13.57 16.93 -30.68
CA GLY A 250 13.79 17.56 -29.38
C GLY A 250 14.58 18.87 -29.46
N THR A 251 15.59 18.94 -30.33
CA THR A 251 16.35 20.16 -30.61
C THR A 251 15.45 21.21 -31.27
N LEU A 252 14.70 20.85 -32.32
CA LEU A 252 13.77 21.77 -32.99
C LEU A 252 12.68 22.34 -32.05
N ILE A 253 12.14 21.52 -31.15
CA ILE A 253 11.17 21.96 -30.14
C ILE A 253 11.78 23.02 -29.21
N ARG A 254 13.05 22.82 -28.82
CA ARG A 254 13.78 23.74 -27.95
C ARG A 254 14.09 25.05 -28.67
N ASP A 255 14.61 24.97 -29.90
CA ASP A 255 15.01 26.14 -30.70
C ASP A 255 13.82 27.04 -31.04
N LYS A 256 12.63 26.44 -31.20
CA LYS A 256 11.37 27.16 -31.42
C LYS A 256 10.69 27.65 -30.14
N GLU A 257 11.34 27.53 -28.98
CA GLU A 257 10.80 27.90 -27.65
C GLU A 257 9.41 27.30 -27.33
N ILE A 258 9.01 26.19 -27.96
CA ILE A 258 7.64 25.65 -27.88
C ILE A 258 7.25 25.33 -26.43
N LYS A 259 8.18 24.84 -25.61
CA LYS A 259 7.92 24.54 -24.19
C LYS A 259 7.52 25.78 -23.38
N LYS A 260 8.13 26.93 -23.67
CA LYS A 260 7.86 28.19 -22.96
C LYS A 260 6.47 28.72 -23.27
N GLU A 261 6.04 28.59 -24.53
CA GLU A 261 4.67 28.92 -24.93
C GLU A 261 3.65 27.98 -24.26
N ILE A 262 3.96 26.67 -24.17
CA ILE A 262 3.11 25.72 -23.44
C ILE A 262 3.01 26.08 -21.95
N GLU A 263 4.13 26.38 -21.28
CA GLU A 263 4.15 26.78 -19.88
C GLU A 263 3.35 28.07 -19.62
N LYS A 264 3.38 29.01 -20.57
CA LYS A 264 2.60 30.24 -20.49
C LYS A 264 1.09 29.94 -20.54
N VAL A 265 0.66 29.14 -21.51
CA VAL A 265 -0.75 28.71 -21.64
C VAL A 265 -1.20 27.91 -20.41
N GLN A 266 -0.35 27.04 -19.87
CA GLN A 266 -0.66 26.29 -18.65
C GLN A 266 -0.90 27.20 -17.44
N LYS A 267 -0.07 28.24 -17.27
CA LYS A 267 -0.28 29.23 -16.21
C LYS A 267 -1.56 30.02 -16.39
N GLU A 268 -1.89 30.41 -17.63
CA GLU A 268 -3.16 31.09 -17.94
C GLU A 268 -4.36 30.21 -17.56
N VAL A 269 -4.34 28.92 -17.90
CA VAL A 269 -5.39 27.96 -17.53
C VAL A 269 -5.48 27.71 -16.02
N GLU A 270 -4.35 27.65 -15.30
CA GLU A 270 -4.36 27.51 -13.84
C GLU A 270 -4.94 28.74 -13.14
N ILE A 271 -4.66 29.93 -13.67
CA ILE A 271 -5.23 31.19 -13.17
C ILE A 271 -6.74 31.20 -13.40
N GLU A 272 -7.22 30.84 -14.59
CA GLU A 272 -8.65 30.74 -14.87
C GLU A 272 -9.36 29.76 -13.94
N LYS A 273 -8.79 28.57 -13.71
CA LYS A 273 -9.35 27.58 -12.78
C LYS A 273 -9.45 28.10 -11.34
N LYS A 274 -8.51 28.96 -10.90
CA LYS A 274 -8.55 29.61 -9.58
C LYS A 274 -9.56 30.75 -9.49
N ILE A 275 -9.88 31.41 -10.61
CA ILE A 275 -10.90 32.48 -10.67
C ILE A 275 -12.32 31.89 -10.74
N THR A 276 -12.46 30.69 -11.33
CA THR A 276 -13.77 30.06 -11.57
C THR A 276 -14.19 29.08 -10.47
N ARG A 277 -13.36 28.89 -9.43
CA ARG A 277 -13.68 28.17 -8.19
C ARG A 277 -14.02 29.16 -7.09
#